data_AF-A0A0W0ZNJ9-F1
#
_entry.id   AF-A0A0W0ZNJ9-F1
#
_cell.length_a   1.000
_cell.length_b   1.000
_cell.length_c   1.000
_cell.angle_alpha   90.00
_cell.angle_beta   90.00
_cell.angle_gamma   90.00
#
_symmetry.space_group_name_H-M   'P 1'
#
loop_
_entity.id
_entity.type
_entity.pdbx_description
1 polymer ?
#
loop_
_entity_poly.entity_id
_entity_poly.type
_entity_poly.pdbx_seq_one_letter_code
_entity_poly.pdbx_strand_id
1 'polypeptide(L)'
;MQMRSESQEKERKGAKFVELVANKILEMINCAQHYRVMRIGSDIIIRESTQNPPIARRKERVELFLAFFRKAAEKGSFELKDAVIKAEIEGEKATIPCIKISHVNLAKFAQVLGLTSGSSKVDPKIWNVIPEGIRSRWDRFNSKMKEHIVQCCTPHADVGILQTLHTTVFGDSMRSPIGFSVPKIPVRLPNPHLENGVGNELYDLTEILAIRERHPQHPDLRRDPITRDYFSLHDVLADTEALEKIQQKGMGKS
;
A
#
# COMPACT_ATOMS: atom_id res chain seq x y z
N MET A 1 8.90 11.95 -35.45
CA MET A 1 7.43 11.94 -35.23
C MET A 1 6.95 10.91 -34.20
N GLN A 2 7.65 9.77 -33.97
CA GLN A 2 7.25 8.73 -33.00
C GLN A 2 7.17 9.16 -31.51
N MET A 3 8.05 10.03 -31.01
CA MET A 3 8.04 10.42 -29.58
C MET A 3 6.78 11.19 -29.12
N ARG A 4 6.06 11.87 -30.04
CA ARG A 4 4.84 12.60 -29.68
C ARG A 4 3.65 11.67 -29.41
N SER A 5 3.58 10.50 -30.05
CA SER A 5 2.46 9.57 -29.85
C SER A 5 2.56 8.83 -28.52
N GLU A 6 3.77 8.43 -28.10
CA GLU A 6 3.97 7.73 -26.84
C GLU A 6 3.69 8.61 -25.60
N SER A 7 4.06 9.90 -25.66
CA SER A 7 3.79 10.84 -24.58
C SER A 7 2.28 11.07 -24.39
N GLN A 8 1.55 11.24 -25.50
CA GLN A 8 0.10 11.40 -25.47
C GLN A 8 -0.62 10.14 -24.99
N GLU A 9 -0.13 8.96 -25.34
CA GLU A 9 -0.72 7.70 -24.89
C GLU A 9 -0.49 7.46 -23.39
N LYS A 10 0.68 7.83 -22.85
CA LYS A 10 0.97 7.78 -21.41
C LYS A 10 0.08 8.75 -20.63
N GLU A 11 -0.10 9.98 -21.09
CA GLU A 11 -1.03 10.94 -20.47
C GLU A 11 -2.47 10.42 -20.48
N ARG A 12 -2.93 9.84 -21.60
CA ARG A 12 -4.27 9.23 -21.68
C ARG A 12 -4.46 8.07 -20.70
N LYS A 13 -3.47 7.19 -20.56
CA LYS A 13 -3.49 6.09 -19.57
C LYS A 13 -3.51 6.62 -18.14
N GLY A 14 -2.72 7.66 -17.86
CA GLY A 14 -2.70 8.35 -16.56
C GLY A 14 -4.05 8.95 -16.22
N ALA A 15 -4.66 9.71 -17.15
CA ALA A 15 -5.97 10.31 -16.96
C ALA A 15 -7.06 9.25 -16.72
N LYS A 16 -7.06 8.17 -17.50
CA LYS A 16 -8.01 7.05 -17.30
C LYS A 16 -7.88 6.43 -15.91
N PHE A 17 -6.66 6.31 -15.39
CA PHE A 17 -6.42 5.76 -14.07
C PHE A 17 -6.89 6.69 -12.94
N VAL A 18 -6.57 7.98 -13.01
CA VAL A 18 -7.04 8.97 -12.03
C VAL A 18 -8.57 9.07 -12.04
N GLU A 19 -9.19 9.00 -13.22
CA GLU A 19 -10.65 8.99 -13.39
C GLU A 19 -11.28 7.79 -12.68
N LEU A 20 -10.70 6.60 -12.84
CA LEU A 20 -11.15 5.38 -12.16
C LEU A 20 -11.06 5.52 -10.64
N VAL A 21 -9.92 5.98 -10.13
CA VAL A 21 -9.69 6.17 -8.69
C VAL A 21 -10.67 7.19 -8.10
N ALA A 22 -10.88 8.33 -8.77
CA ALA A 22 -11.81 9.35 -8.32
C ALA A 22 -13.26 8.80 -8.25
N ASN A 23 -13.72 8.09 -9.28
CA ASN A 23 -15.04 7.46 -9.28
C ASN A 23 -15.18 6.43 -8.14
N LYS A 24 -14.18 5.57 -7.93
CA LYS A 24 -14.20 4.56 -6.86
C LYS A 24 -14.25 5.17 -5.46
N ILE A 25 -13.48 6.23 -5.21
CA ILE A 25 -13.53 6.93 -3.92
C ILE A 25 -14.91 7.56 -3.71
N LEU A 26 -15.47 8.22 -4.73
CA LEU A 26 -16.82 8.80 -4.65
C LEU A 26 -17.90 7.74 -4.40
N GLU A 27 -17.79 6.55 -4.99
CA GLU A 27 -18.66 5.41 -4.68
C GLU A 27 -18.54 4.99 -3.21
N MET A 28 -17.31 4.80 -2.72
CA MET A 28 -17.05 4.38 -1.33
C MET A 28 -17.57 5.37 -0.28
N ILE A 29 -17.50 6.68 -0.55
CA ILE A 29 -18.04 7.70 0.36
C ILE A 29 -19.52 8.02 0.10
N ASN A 30 -20.20 7.22 -0.75
CA ASN A 30 -21.61 7.37 -1.12
C ASN A 30 -21.95 8.77 -1.68
N CYS A 31 -21.09 9.29 -2.56
CA CYS A 31 -21.21 10.60 -3.20
C CYS A 31 -21.23 10.54 -4.74
N ALA A 32 -21.11 9.36 -5.36
CA ALA A 32 -21.09 9.20 -6.82
C ALA A 32 -22.35 9.70 -7.56
N GLN A 33 -23.50 9.76 -6.89
CA GLN A 33 -24.72 10.35 -7.48
C GLN A 33 -24.73 11.89 -7.45
N HIS A 34 -23.91 12.49 -6.58
CA HIS A 34 -23.87 13.94 -6.33
C HIS A 34 -22.69 14.64 -6.98
N TYR A 35 -21.68 13.89 -7.40
CA TYR A 35 -20.51 14.40 -8.10
C TYR A 35 -20.32 13.63 -9.39
N ARG A 36 -19.93 14.33 -10.44
CA ARG A 36 -19.61 13.76 -11.75
C ARG A 36 -18.13 13.91 -12.01
N VAL A 37 -17.50 12.80 -12.35
CA VAL A 37 -16.14 12.75 -12.89
C VAL A 37 -16.27 12.52 -14.39
N MET A 38 -15.69 13.39 -15.19
CA MET A 38 -15.73 13.31 -16.65
C MET A 38 -14.33 13.50 -17.20
N ARG A 39 -13.99 12.76 -18.26
CA ARG A 39 -12.74 12.97 -19.00
C ARG A 39 -13.00 13.76 -20.28
N ILE A 40 -12.29 14.87 -20.45
CA ILE A 40 -12.32 15.70 -21.67
C ILE A 40 -10.90 15.71 -22.25
N GLY A 41 -10.65 14.87 -23.26
CA GLY A 41 -9.30 14.66 -23.78
C GLY A 41 -8.38 13.98 -22.75
N SER A 42 -7.32 14.66 -22.35
CA SER A 42 -6.38 14.25 -21.28
C SER A 42 -6.77 14.78 -19.90
N ASP A 43 -7.76 15.67 -19.83
CA ASP A 43 -8.12 16.34 -18.59
C ASP A 43 -9.27 15.61 -17.90
N ILE A 44 -9.29 15.68 -16.58
CA ILE A 44 -10.38 15.15 -15.75
C ILE A 44 -11.06 16.31 -15.07
N ILE A 45 -12.38 16.33 -15.17
CA ILE A 45 -13.25 17.33 -14.57
C ILE A 45 -14.08 16.66 -13.50
N ILE A 46 -14.02 17.20 -12.28
CA ILE A 46 -14.85 16.80 -11.15
C ILE A 46 -15.79 17.97 -10.85
N ARG A 47 -17.09 17.73 -10.83
CA ARG A 47 -18.10 18.77 -10.55
C ARG A 47 -19.28 18.25 -9.78
N GLU A 48 -20.02 19.15 -9.14
CA GLU A 48 -21.32 18.83 -8.55
C GLU A 48 -22.33 18.42 -9.64
N SER A 49 -23.18 17.47 -9.30
CA SER A 49 -24.30 17.03 -10.15
C SER A 49 -25.38 18.11 -10.12
N THR A 50 -25.76 18.60 -11.30
CA THR A 50 -26.86 19.57 -11.44
C THR A 50 -28.22 18.94 -11.15
N GLN A 51 -28.36 17.62 -11.41
CA GLN A 51 -29.60 16.88 -11.16
C GLN A 51 -29.77 16.45 -9.69
N ASN A 52 -28.65 16.29 -8.97
CA ASN A 52 -28.66 15.81 -7.59
C ASN A 52 -27.59 16.51 -6.76
N PRO A 53 -27.74 17.81 -6.49
CA PRO A 53 -26.72 18.60 -5.83
C PRO A 53 -26.40 18.07 -4.42
N PRO A 54 -25.13 18.08 -4.00
CA PRO A 54 -24.73 17.58 -2.69
C PRO A 54 -25.17 18.52 -1.56
N ILE A 55 -25.73 17.94 -0.50
CA ILE A 55 -25.97 18.63 0.79
C ILE A 55 -24.66 18.89 1.54
N ALA A 56 -24.67 19.79 2.53
CA ALA A 56 -23.47 20.22 3.28
C ALA A 56 -22.62 19.06 3.81
N ARG A 57 -23.24 18.08 4.48
CA ARG A 57 -22.54 16.88 5.00
C ARG A 57 -21.81 16.08 3.91
N ARG A 58 -22.34 16.06 2.68
CA ARG A 58 -21.68 15.40 1.53
C ARG A 58 -20.52 16.25 1.00
N LYS A 59 -20.66 17.59 0.99
CA LYS A 59 -19.57 18.51 0.63
C LYS A 59 -18.36 18.31 1.56
N GLU A 60 -18.58 18.22 2.86
CA GLU A 60 -17.50 17.96 3.83
C GLU A 60 -16.75 16.64 3.56
N ARG A 61 -17.47 15.55 3.25
CA ARG A 61 -16.85 14.26 2.92
C ARG A 61 -16.04 14.33 1.63
N VAL A 62 -16.54 15.06 0.63
CA VAL A 62 -15.81 15.26 -0.63
C VAL A 62 -14.61 16.18 -0.45
N GLU A 63 -14.66 17.16 0.47
CA GLU A 63 -13.48 17.98 0.78
C GLU A 63 -12.32 17.16 1.35
N LEU A 64 -12.57 16.10 2.13
CA LEU A 64 -11.50 15.18 2.56
C LEU A 64 -10.85 14.47 1.36
N PHE A 65 -11.67 14.05 0.39
CA PHE A 65 -11.20 13.47 -0.86
C PHE A 65 -10.39 14.51 -1.69
N LEU A 66 -10.88 15.74 -1.80
CA LEU A 66 -10.20 16.80 -2.53
C LEU A 66 -8.90 17.22 -1.83
N ALA A 67 -8.86 17.21 -0.50
CA ALA A 67 -7.64 17.43 0.27
C ALA A 67 -6.57 16.36 -0.04
N PHE A 68 -6.96 15.09 -0.19
CA PHE A 68 -6.04 14.05 -0.65
C PHE A 68 -5.50 14.34 -2.06
N PHE A 69 -6.37 14.74 -3.00
CA PHE A 69 -5.96 15.10 -4.37
C PHE A 69 -5.06 16.35 -4.42
N ARG A 70 -5.32 17.36 -3.57
CA ARG A 70 -4.45 18.54 -3.41
C ARG A 70 -3.06 18.13 -2.94
N LYS A 71 -2.96 17.27 -1.92
CA LYS A 71 -1.66 16.71 -1.47
C LYS A 71 -0.96 15.89 -2.57
N ALA A 72 -1.70 15.15 -3.38
CA ALA A 72 -1.13 14.42 -4.51
C ALA A 72 -0.59 15.38 -5.59
N ALA A 73 -1.30 16.48 -5.85
CA ALA A 73 -0.88 17.54 -6.77
C ALA A 73 0.39 18.24 -6.27
N GLU A 74 0.47 18.58 -4.98
CA GLU A 74 1.67 19.17 -4.35
C GLU A 74 2.91 18.28 -4.51
N LYS A 75 2.74 16.96 -4.51
CA LYS A 75 3.82 15.97 -4.79
C LYS A 75 4.16 15.82 -6.28
N GLY A 76 3.50 16.59 -7.14
CA GLY A 76 3.68 16.60 -8.59
C GLY A 76 3.07 15.39 -9.29
N SER A 77 2.01 14.80 -8.74
CA SER A 77 1.27 13.71 -9.40
C SER A 77 0.46 14.21 -10.59
N PHE A 78 -0.03 15.44 -10.53
CA PHE A 78 -0.79 16.14 -11.57
C PHE A 78 -0.93 17.61 -11.19
N GLU A 79 -1.42 18.44 -12.11
CA GLU A 79 -1.93 19.77 -11.80
C GLU A 79 -3.39 19.69 -11.40
N LEU A 80 -3.78 20.42 -10.35
CA LEU A 80 -5.16 20.55 -9.90
C LEU A 80 -5.52 22.03 -9.81
N LYS A 81 -6.60 22.43 -10.48
CA LYS A 81 -7.05 23.83 -10.56
C LYS A 81 -8.56 23.92 -10.45
N ASP A 82 -9.04 24.93 -9.74
CA ASP A 82 -10.44 25.34 -9.84
C ASP A 82 -10.68 25.96 -11.21
N ALA A 83 -11.76 25.55 -11.86
CA ALA A 83 -12.10 25.91 -13.22
C ALA A 83 -13.61 26.05 -13.39
N VAL A 84 -14.02 26.54 -14.55
CA VAL A 84 -15.43 26.59 -14.94
C VAL A 84 -15.60 25.92 -16.30
N ILE A 85 -16.65 25.10 -16.43
CA ILE A 85 -17.08 24.59 -17.72
C ILE A 85 -18.30 25.38 -18.20
N LYS A 86 -18.33 25.67 -19.50
CA LYS A 86 -19.52 26.22 -20.15
C LYS A 86 -20.41 25.05 -20.55
N ALA A 87 -21.65 25.05 -20.09
CA ALA A 87 -22.66 24.06 -20.43
C ALA A 87 -23.92 24.78 -20.91
N GLU A 88 -24.68 24.14 -21.78
CA GLU A 88 -26.00 24.60 -22.17
C GLU A 88 -27.02 23.77 -21.41
N ILE A 89 -27.83 24.41 -20.57
CA ILE A 89 -28.87 23.79 -19.76
C ILE A 89 -30.18 24.45 -20.20
N GLU A 90 -31.09 23.66 -20.77
CA GLU A 90 -32.42 24.15 -21.21
C GLU A 90 -32.36 25.34 -22.19
N GLY A 91 -31.30 25.41 -23.00
CA GLY A 91 -31.09 26.50 -23.98
C GLY A 91 -30.39 27.74 -23.41
N GLU A 92 -30.09 27.76 -22.10
CA GLU A 92 -29.32 28.81 -21.46
C GLU A 92 -27.85 28.41 -21.29
N LYS A 93 -26.94 29.36 -21.56
CA LYS A 93 -25.50 29.17 -21.34
C LYS A 93 -25.19 29.34 -19.85
N ALA A 94 -24.95 28.23 -19.17
CA ALA A 94 -24.55 28.18 -17.78
C ALA A 94 -23.03 27.96 -17.62
N THR A 95 -22.44 28.60 -16.62
CA THR A 95 -21.06 28.31 -16.18
C THR A 95 -21.11 27.46 -14.92
N ILE A 96 -20.56 26.26 -14.98
CA ILE A 96 -20.58 25.32 -13.85
C ILE A 96 -19.17 25.27 -13.23
N PRO A 97 -19.02 25.59 -11.93
CA PRO A 97 -17.78 25.41 -11.20
C PRO A 97 -17.35 23.95 -11.18
N CYS A 98 -16.05 23.71 -11.35
CA CYS A 98 -15.47 22.38 -11.36
C CYS A 98 -14.02 22.40 -10.93
N ILE A 99 -13.51 21.22 -10.61
CA ILE A 99 -12.08 20.99 -10.38
C ILE A 99 -11.53 20.28 -11.61
N LYS A 100 -10.48 20.85 -12.18
CA LYS A 100 -9.77 20.32 -13.34
C LYS A 100 -8.45 19.70 -12.91
N ILE A 101 -8.21 18.46 -13.35
CA ILE A 101 -6.95 17.75 -13.20
C ILE A 101 -6.31 17.57 -14.57
N SER A 102 -5.05 17.97 -14.71
CA SER A 102 -4.28 17.90 -15.96
C SER A 102 -2.85 17.42 -15.71
N HIS A 103 -2.12 17.08 -16.79
CA HIS A 103 -0.70 16.68 -16.74
C HIS A 103 -0.41 15.53 -15.75
N VAL A 104 -1.14 14.42 -15.89
CA VAL A 104 -1.05 13.29 -14.97
C VAL A 104 0.29 12.55 -15.10
N ASN A 105 1.07 12.56 -14.03
CA ASN A 105 2.20 11.67 -13.82
C ASN A 105 1.72 10.40 -13.08
N LEU A 106 1.40 9.39 -13.88
CA LEU A 106 0.86 8.11 -13.40
C LEU A 106 1.77 7.45 -12.35
N ALA A 107 3.09 7.50 -12.53
CA ALA A 107 4.03 6.85 -11.60
C ALA A 107 4.00 7.51 -10.22
N LYS A 108 4.04 8.85 -10.16
CA LYS A 108 3.93 9.58 -8.89
C LYS A 108 2.56 9.39 -8.24
N PHE A 109 1.49 9.38 -9.03
CA PHE A 109 0.16 9.14 -8.47
C PHE A 109 0.01 7.73 -7.90
N ALA A 110 0.52 6.71 -8.59
CA ALA A 110 0.54 5.34 -8.10
C ALA A 110 1.37 5.20 -6.80
N GLN A 111 2.49 5.92 -6.68
CA GLN A 111 3.27 5.99 -5.44
C GLN A 111 2.48 6.64 -4.29
N VAL A 112 1.77 7.72 -4.55
CA VAL A 112 0.90 8.37 -3.53
C VAL A 112 -0.22 7.44 -3.07
N LEU A 113 -0.71 6.58 -3.95
CA LEU A 113 -1.71 5.55 -3.64
C LEU A 113 -1.12 4.28 -3.01
N GLY A 114 0.21 4.17 -2.87
CA GLY A 114 0.87 2.97 -2.36
C GLY A 114 0.81 1.76 -3.31
N LEU A 115 0.53 1.97 -4.60
CA LEU A 115 0.32 0.91 -5.60
C LEU A 115 1.61 0.48 -6.31
N THR A 116 2.77 0.64 -5.68
CA THR A 116 4.03 0.17 -6.26
C THR A 116 4.09 -1.36 -6.20
N SER A 117 3.62 -2.01 -7.27
CA SER A 117 3.82 -3.43 -7.54
C SER A 117 4.99 -3.60 -8.53
N GLY A 118 6.05 -4.30 -8.10
CA GLY A 118 7.01 -4.99 -8.97
C GLY A 118 8.03 -4.16 -9.78
N SER A 119 9.24 -3.98 -9.23
CA SER A 119 10.56 -4.20 -9.87
C SER A 119 11.64 -3.32 -9.23
N SER A 120 12.55 -3.98 -8.50
CA SER A 120 13.96 -3.62 -8.25
C SER A 120 14.36 -2.24 -7.71
N LYS A 121 13.43 -1.34 -7.38
CA LYS A 121 13.73 -0.11 -6.63
C LYS A 121 12.75 0.02 -5.47
N VAL A 122 13.11 -0.60 -4.36
CA VAL A 122 12.53 -0.25 -3.05
C VAL A 122 12.71 1.26 -2.88
N ASP A 123 11.64 1.97 -2.49
CA ASP A 123 11.73 3.41 -2.21
C ASP A 123 12.94 3.66 -1.29
N PRO A 124 13.85 4.59 -1.62
CA PRO A 124 15.04 4.85 -0.80
C PRO A 124 14.73 5.08 0.69
N LYS A 125 13.55 5.66 1.01
CA LYS A 125 13.08 5.84 2.37
C LYS A 125 12.77 4.52 3.06
N ILE A 126 12.09 3.60 2.37
CA ILE A 126 11.79 2.25 2.88
C ILE A 126 13.10 1.45 2.97
N TRP A 127 13.95 1.53 1.96
CA TRP A 127 15.25 0.85 1.93
C TRP A 127 16.10 1.19 3.15
N ASN A 128 16.11 2.45 3.58
CA ASN A 128 16.86 2.88 4.76
C ASN A 128 16.26 2.38 6.09
N VAL A 129 14.99 1.99 6.11
CA VAL A 129 14.30 1.44 7.30
C VAL A 129 14.49 -0.07 7.41
N ILE A 130 14.72 -0.78 6.29
CA ILE A 130 14.94 -2.23 6.30
C ILE A 130 16.22 -2.56 7.09
N PRO A 131 16.15 -3.47 8.09
CA PRO A 131 17.31 -3.92 8.85
C PRO A 131 18.48 -4.37 7.96
N GLU A 132 19.71 -4.01 8.33
CA GLU A 132 20.92 -4.31 7.54
C GLU A 132 21.12 -5.81 7.27
N GLY A 133 20.76 -6.67 8.25
CA GLY A 133 20.82 -8.12 8.08
C GLY A 133 19.87 -8.66 7.00
N ILE A 134 18.81 -7.93 6.66
CA ILE A 134 17.90 -8.23 5.55
C ILE A 134 18.43 -7.64 4.25
N ARG A 135 18.90 -6.37 4.27
CA ARG A 135 19.47 -5.69 3.10
C ARG A 135 20.66 -6.44 2.50
N SER A 136 21.59 -6.88 3.33
CA SER A 136 22.78 -7.63 2.92
C SER A 136 22.47 -8.98 2.25
N ARG A 137 21.25 -9.48 2.43
CA ARG A 137 20.79 -10.77 1.88
C ARG A 137 19.62 -10.59 0.93
N TRP A 138 19.37 -9.36 0.46
CA TRP A 138 18.19 -9.02 -0.32
C TRP A 138 17.99 -9.94 -1.53
N ASP A 139 19.07 -10.26 -2.24
CA ASP A 139 19.01 -11.10 -3.44
C ASP A 139 18.66 -12.56 -3.18
N ARG A 140 18.77 -13.03 -1.93
CA ARG A 140 18.38 -14.39 -1.54
C ARG A 140 16.87 -14.56 -1.35
N PHE A 141 16.12 -13.46 -1.20
CA PHE A 141 14.68 -13.53 -1.05
C PHE A 141 13.95 -13.62 -2.40
N ASN A 142 12.92 -14.46 -2.45
CA ASN A 142 11.99 -14.49 -3.57
C ASN A 142 11.16 -13.19 -3.62
N SER A 143 10.50 -12.94 -4.76
CA SER A 143 9.74 -11.70 -4.97
C SER A 143 8.63 -11.48 -3.94
N LYS A 144 7.92 -12.56 -3.55
CA LYS A 144 6.85 -12.48 -2.54
C LYS A 144 7.36 -12.02 -1.18
N MET A 145 8.50 -12.57 -0.74
CA MET A 145 9.13 -12.17 0.51
C MET A 145 9.66 -10.74 0.46
N LYS A 146 10.22 -10.30 -0.67
CA LYS A 146 10.64 -8.91 -0.88
C LYS A 146 9.46 -7.93 -0.75
N GLU A 147 8.32 -8.26 -1.33
CA GLU A 147 7.08 -7.47 -1.21
C GLU A 147 6.58 -7.42 0.24
N HIS A 148 6.56 -8.56 0.93
CA HIS A 148 6.18 -8.65 2.35
C HIS A 148 7.07 -7.80 3.26
N ILE A 149 8.39 -7.85 3.07
CA ILE A 149 9.34 -7.02 3.84
C ILE A 149 9.06 -5.53 3.60
N VAL A 150 8.85 -5.14 2.34
CA VAL A 150 8.51 -3.74 2.00
C VAL A 150 7.21 -3.33 2.69
N GLN A 151 6.19 -4.17 2.69
CA GLN A 151 4.91 -3.89 3.35
C GLN A 151 5.09 -3.71 4.86
N CYS A 152 5.86 -4.59 5.51
CA CYS A 152 6.16 -4.50 6.94
C CYS A 152 6.94 -3.23 7.30
N CYS A 153 7.85 -2.78 6.42
CA CYS A 153 8.69 -1.60 6.64
C CYS A 153 8.08 -0.30 6.12
N THR A 154 6.93 -0.34 5.46
CA THR A 154 6.24 0.86 5.00
C THR A 154 5.57 1.53 6.19
N PRO A 155 5.93 2.79 6.54
CA PRO A 155 5.29 3.47 7.65
C PRO A 155 3.80 3.70 7.32
N HIS A 156 2.93 2.96 7.98
CA HIS A 156 1.53 3.34 8.10
C HIS A 156 1.46 4.59 8.96
N ALA A 157 0.53 5.51 8.67
CA ALA A 157 0.48 6.85 9.24
C ALA A 157 0.46 6.95 10.78
N ASP A 158 0.34 5.84 11.53
CA ASP A 158 0.15 5.83 12.99
C ASP A 158 0.99 4.79 13.77
N VAL A 159 2.15 4.32 13.27
CA VAL A 159 2.92 3.26 13.99
C VAL A 159 3.82 3.80 15.13
N GLY A 160 4.01 5.12 15.22
CA GLY A 160 4.92 5.75 16.20
C GLY A 160 4.53 5.58 17.68
N ILE A 161 3.30 5.13 17.98
CA ILE A 161 2.76 5.07 19.35
C ILE A 161 2.88 3.67 19.99
N LEU A 162 3.06 2.61 19.21
CA LEU A 162 2.93 1.22 19.71
C LEU A 162 4.19 0.61 20.30
N GLN A 163 5.39 1.14 20.02
CA GLN A 163 6.62 0.61 20.61
C GLN A 163 6.75 0.89 22.11
N THR A 164 5.97 1.84 22.64
CA THR A 164 6.14 2.31 24.02
C THR A 164 5.09 1.77 25.01
N LEU A 165 4.05 1.02 24.56
CA LEU A 165 2.85 0.83 25.39
C LEU A 165 2.32 -0.60 25.64
N HIS A 166 2.97 -1.69 25.23
CA HIS A 166 2.43 -3.04 25.52
C HIS A 166 3.37 -4.00 26.26
N THR A 167 3.62 -3.69 27.54
CA THR A 167 3.80 -4.68 28.61
C THR A 167 2.45 -4.94 29.27
N THR A 168 1.57 -5.70 28.61
CA THR A 168 0.40 -6.32 29.25
C THR A 168 0.24 -7.72 28.69
N VAL A 169 0.03 -8.67 29.61
CA VAL A 169 0.19 -10.12 29.48
C VAL A 169 -0.79 -10.70 28.45
N PHE A 170 -0.26 -11.47 27.50
CA PHE A 170 -0.94 -12.01 26.32
C PHE A 170 -1.56 -13.38 26.58
N GLY A 171 -2.82 -13.57 26.19
CA GLY A 171 -3.38 -14.89 25.82
C GLY A 171 -3.24 -15.11 24.31
N ASP A 172 -2.85 -16.33 23.92
CA ASP A 172 -2.52 -16.83 22.57
C ASP A 172 -1.43 -16.03 21.83
N SER A 173 -0.18 -16.47 22.01
CA SER A 173 1.00 -15.65 21.80
C SER A 173 1.24 -15.31 20.31
N MET A 174 0.86 -14.09 19.93
CA MET A 174 1.39 -13.40 18.72
C MET A 174 2.88 -13.02 18.87
N ARG A 175 3.64 -13.79 19.64
CA ARG A 175 5.03 -13.53 19.99
C ARG A 175 5.89 -14.60 19.39
N SER A 176 7.05 -14.20 18.89
CA SER A 176 8.06 -15.15 18.44
C SER A 176 8.56 -16.00 19.60
N PRO A 177 8.73 -17.32 19.42
CA PRO A 177 9.32 -18.18 20.44
C PRO A 177 10.83 -17.94 20.64
N ILE A 178 11.49 -17.16 19.78
CA ILE A 178 12.92 -16.83 19.90
C ILE A 178 13.11 -15.59 20.79
N GLY A 179 12.58 -14.44 20.38
CA GLY A 179 12.74 -13.17 21.11
C GLY A 179 11.64 -12.85 22.11
N PHE A 180 10.58 -13.67 22.19
CA PHE A 180 9.39 -13.45 23.02
C PHE A 180 8.70 -12.09 22.79
N SER A 181 8.96 -11.46 21.64
CA SER A 181 8.38 -10.19 21.21
C SER A 181 7.41 -10.38 20.05
N VAL A 182 6.51 -9.42 19.86
CA VAL A 182 5.67 -9.38 18.64
C VAL A 182 6.58 -9.17 17.44
N PRO A 183 6.51 -10.03 16.41
CA PRO A 183 7.38 -9.92 15.25
C PRO A 183 7.07 -8.66 14.43
N LYS A 184 8.12 -7.95 14.02
CA LYS A 184 8.04 -6.81 13.10
C LYS A 184 7.85 -7.25 11.66
N ILE A 185 8.49 -8.35 11.28
CA ILE A 185 8.33 -8.99 9.97
C ILE A 185 7.88 -10.43 10.22
N PRO A 186 6.56 -10.67 10.33
CA PRO A 186 6.01 -11.98 10.68
C PRO A 186 6.24 -13.00 9.56
N VAL A 187 6.82 -14.14 9.92
CA VAL A 187 7.07 -15.26 8.99
C VAL A 187 6.77 -16.60 9.67
N ARG A 188 6.56 -17.63 8.85
CA ARG A 188 6.45 -19.03 9.26
C ARG A 188 7.53 -19.87 8.62
N LEU A 189 7.90 -20.94 9.30
CA LEU A 189 8.85 -21.93 8.81
C LEU A 189 8.09 -23.13 8.21
N PRO A 190 8.68 -23.83 7.23
CA PRO A 190 8.12 -25.08 6.72
C PRO A 190 8.11 -26.13 7.83
N ASN A 191 7.05 -26.94 7.90
CA ASN A 191 6.94 -28.05 8.83
C ASN A 191 6.40 -29.28 8.10
N PRO A 192 7.24 -30.28 7.77
CA PRO A 192 6.83 -31.47 7.03
C PRO A 192 5.90 -32.40 7.84
N HIS A 193 5.78 -32.18 9.16
CA HIS A 193 4.93 -32.98 10.03
C HIS A 193 3.46 -32.53 10.05
N LEU A 194 3.12 -31.42 9.37
CA LEU A 194 1.76 -30.89 9.29
C LEU A 194 1.18 -31.06 7.88
N GLU A 195 -0.13 -31.26 7.77
CA GLU A 195 -0.82 -31.50 6.48
C GLU A 195 -0.64 -30.36 5.47
N ASN A 196 -0.53 -29.12 5.95
CA ASN A 196 -0.31 -27.94 5.13
C ASN A 196 1.19 -27.66 4.86
N GLY A 197 2.10 -28.43 5.46
CA GLY A 197 3.54 -28.23 5.31
C GLY A 197 4.09 -26.97 6.00
N VAL A 198 3.31 -26.30 6.87
CA VAL A 198 3.68 -24.99 7.46
C VAL A 198 3.53 -25.01 8.97
N GLY A 199 4.56 -24.54 9.68
CA GLY A 199 4.57 -24.44 11.14
C GLY A 199 3.47 -23.51 11.70
N ASN A 200 2.97 -23.86 12.88
CA ASN A 200 1.97 -23.07 13.59
C ASN A 200 2.60 -21.88 14.33
N GLU A 201 3.91 -21.91 14.50
CA GLU A 201 4.70 -20.91 15.18
C GLU A 201 4.92 -19.69 14.28
N LEU A 202 4.81 -18.51 14.89
CA LEU A 202 5.07 -17.25 14.25
C LEU A 202 6.45 -16.75 14.66
N TYR A 203 7.27 -16.32 13.72
CA TYR A 203 8.63 -15.83 13.98
C TYR A 203 8.85 -14.42 13.43
N ASP A 204 9.86 -13.72 13.94
CA ASP A 204 10.40 -12.53 13.28
C ASP A 204 11.49 -12.93 12.28
N LEU A 205 11.41 -12.42 11.05
CA LEU A 205 12.41 -12.71 10.01
C LEU A 205 13.84 -12.36 10.46
N THR A 206 14.04 -11.31 11.25
CA THR A 206 15.37 -10.93 11.74
C THR A 206 15.98 -11.98 12.68
N GLU A 207 15.15 -12.65 13.48
CA GLU A 207 15.56 -13.73 14.36
C GLU A 207 15.88 -14.99 13.56
N ILE A 208 15.06 -15.32 12.56
CA ILE A 208 15.32 -16.43 11.63
C ILE A 208 16.64 -16.24 10.90
N LEU A 209 16.95 -15.00 10.50
CA LEU A 209 18.20 -14.64 9.86
C LEU A 209 19.42 -14.67 10.79
N ALA A 210 19.22 -14.66 12.12
CA ALA A 210 20.26 -14.81 13.13
C ALA A 210 20.57 -16.28 13.44
N ILE A 211 19.69 -17.22 13.06
CA ILE A 211 19.96 -18.66 13.17
C ILE A 211 21.14 -18.99 12.27
N ARG A 212 22.18 -19.58 12.88
CA ARG A 212 23.40 -19.96 12.16
C ARG A 212 23.11 -21.12 11.21
N GLU A 213 23.64 -21.00 10.01
CA GLU A 213 23.74 -22.12 9.07
C GLU A 213 24.73 -23.15 9.63
N ARG A 214 24.28 -24.38 9.83
CA ARG A 214 25.06 -25.41 10.55
C ARG A 214 24.84 -26.84 10.05
N HIS A 215 24.27 -27.03 8.86
CA HIS A 215 24.13 -28.39 8.32
C HIS A 215 25.47 -28.90 7.73
N PRO A 216 25.95 -30.09 8.13
CA PRO A 216 27.28 -30.59 7.72
C PRO A 216 27.47 -30.78 6.21
N GLN A 217 26.39 -31.08 5.48
CA GLN A 217 26.43 -31.40 4.04
C GLN A 217 25.77 -30.33 3.15
N HIS A 218 25.03 -29.38 3.75
CA HIS A 218 24.23 -28.39 3.04
C HIS A 218 24.37 -27.04 3.76
N PRO A 219 25.50 -26.34 3.58
CA PRO A 219 25.90 -25.22 4.44
C PRO A 219 24.96 -24.01 4.37
N ASP A 220 23.95 -24.01 3.50
CA ASP A 220 22.90 -23.00 3.40
C ASP A 220 21.69 -23.28 4.32
N LEU A 221 21.56 -24.51 4.83
CA LEU A 221 20.45 -24.93 5.68
C LEU A 221 20.63 -24.49 7.13
N ARG A 222 19.51 -24.03 7.70
CA ARG A 222 19.33 -23.65 9.10
C ARG A 222 18.50 -24.70 9.80
N ARG A 223 18.53 -24.70 11.13
CA ARG A 223 17.75 -25.62 11.95
C ARG A 223 16.64 -24.86 12.67
N ASP A 224 15.40 -25.31 12.49
CA ASP A 224 14.23 -24.76 13.18
C ASP A 224 14.44 -24.89 14.71
N PRO A 225 14.19 -23.83 15.50
CA PRO A 225 14.38 -23.87 16.95
C PRO A 225 13.45 -24.85 17.68
N ILE A 226 12.24 -25.05 17.13
CA ILE A 226 11.13 -25.80 17.70
C ILE A 226 11.10 -27.21 17.13
N THR A 227 10.95 -27.36 15.81
CA THR A 227 10.82 -28.69 15.18
C THR A 227 12.16 -29.39 15.06
N ARG A 228 13.26 -28.64 15.08
CA ARG A 228 14.64 -29.13 14.85
C ARG A 228 14.90 -29.63 13.44
N ASP A 229 13.96 -29.43 12.51
CA ASP A 229 14.13 -29.73 11.10
C ASP A 229 15.03 -28.71 10.41
N TYR A 230 15.57 -29.11 9.26
CA TYR A 230 16.38 -28.22 8.43
C TYR A 230 15.52 -27.48 7.41
N PHE A 231 15.78 -26.20 7.23
CA PHE A 231 15.08 -25.35 6.27
C PHE A 231 16.04 -24.38 5.55
N SER A 232 15.70 -24.00 4.33
CA SER A 232 16.37 -22.93 3.59
C SER A 232 15.62 -21.60 3.77
N LEU A 233 16.31 -20.47 3.57
CA LEU A 233 15.63 -19.16 3.53
C LEU A 233 14.63 -19.04 2.38
N HIS A 234 14.78 -19.86 1.33
CA HIS A 234 13.82 -19.92 0.24
C HIS A 234 12.47 -20.52 0.66
N ASP A 235 12.48 -21.36 1.70
CA ASP A 235 11.29 -22.05 2.20
C ASP A 235 10.55 -21.25 3.28
N VAL A 236 11.11 -20.11 3.71
CA VAL A 236 10.48 -19.22 4.69
C VAL A 236 9.27 -18.55 4.06
N LEU A 237 8.13 -18.66 4.73
CA LEU A 237 6.84 -18.19 4.23
C LEU A 237 6.46 -16.87 4.91
N ALA A 238 6.05 -15.89 4.10
CA ALA A 238 5.48 -14.64 4.60
C ALA A 238 4.11 -14.91 5.25
N ASP A 239 3.88 -14.36 6.44
CA ASP A 239 2.57 -14.44 7.11
C ASP A 239 1.86 -13.07 7.06
N THR A 240 1.13 -12.86 5.96
CA THR A 240 0.38 -11.62 5.72
C THR A 240 -0.83 -11.50 6.66
N GLU A 241 -1.44 -12.62 7.07
CA GLU A 241 -2.57 -12.61 8.01
C GLU A 241 -2.15 -12.17 9.40
N ALA A 242 -1.00 -12.66 9.88
CA ALA A 242 -0.43 -12.21 11.15
C ALA A 242 -0.06 -10.73 11.10
N LEU A 243 0.48 -10.25 9.98
CA LEU A 243 0.76 -8.83 9.77
C LEU A 243 -0.51 -7.98 9.91
N GLU A 244 -1.59 -8.37 9.23
CA GLU A 244 -2.88 -7.67 9.32
C GLU A 244 -3.44 -7.67 10.75
N LYS A 245 -3.39 -8.81 11.45
CA LYS A 245 -3.83 -8.91 12.86
C LYS A 245 -2.99 -8.01 13.79
N ILE A 246 -1.68 -7.94 13.59
CA ILE A 246 -0.79 -7.06 14.35
C ILE A 246 -1.16 -5.59 14.08
N GLN A 247 -1.44 -5.24 12.83
CA GLN A 247 -1.83 -3.88 12.44
C GLN A 247 -3.21 -3.49 13.00
N GLN A 248 -4.21 -4.36 12.91
CA GLN A 248 -5.57 -4.11 13.44
C GLN A 248 -5.56 -3.89 14.95
N LYS A 249 -4.85 -4.76 15.70
CA LYS A 249 -4.67 -4.61 17.16
C LYS A 249 -3.91 -3.34 17.51
N GLY A 250 -2.91 -2.96 16.70
CA GLY A 250 -2.19 -1.71 16.85
C GLY A 250 -3.06 -0.45 16.68
N MET A 251 -4.12 -0.53 15.87
CA MET A 251 -5.06 0.57 15.65
C MET A 251 -6.20 0.63 16.68
N GLY A 252 -6.16 -0.19 17.74
CA GLY A 252 -7.20 -0.22 18.78
C GLY A 252 -8.57 -0.69 18.29
N LYS A 253 -8.64 -1.33 17.12
CA LYS A 253 -9.87 -1.92 16.59
C LYS A 253 -9.95 -3.37 17.10
N SER A 254 -10.78 -3.56 18.12
CA SER A 254 -11.20 -4.88 18.60
C SER A 254 -12.53 -5.25 17.97
#